data_AF-A0A430BZR1-F1
#
_entry.id   AF-A0A430BZR1-F1
#
_cell.length_a   1.000
_cell.length_b   1.000
_cell.length_c   1.000
_cell.angle_alpha   90.00
_cell.angle_beta   90.00
_cell.angle_gamma   90.00
#
_symmetry.space_group_name_H-M   'P 1'
#
loop_
_entity.id
_entity.type
_entity.pdbx_description
1 polymer ?
#
loop_
_entity_poly.entity_id
_entity_poly.type
_entity_poly.pdbx_seq_one_letter_code
_entity_poly.pdbx_strand_id
1 'polypeptide(L)'
;MSDVDTIVRGRQLAMRREIDRRGIALKAVSYDSGIPMPTLLSYFPGGEREPSVLPATALFKLLAGNALPHDVLSLILPDGEQIVRAPEDIDHDELERVARDYLAAKGAAHHPDSPGGREISDCEDDALDAKAARLLAVAA
;
A
#
# COMPACT_ATOMS: atom_id res chain seq x y z
N MET A 1 -31.32 8.89 -4.75
CA MET A 1 -30.21 8.17 -4.08
C MET A 1 -30.02 6.88 -4.81
N SER A 2 -28.83 6.63 -5.36
CA SER A 2 -28.51 5.31 -5.91
C SER A 2 -28.55 4.27 -4.79
N ASP A 3 -29.02 3.06 -5.11
CA ASP A 3 -28.99 1.93 -4.20
C ASP A 3 -27.55 1.65 -3.75
N VAL A 4 -27.36 1.24 -2.50
CA VAL A 4 -26.04 0.92 -1.92
C VAL A 4 -25.35 -0.14 -2.77
N ASP A 5 -26.12 -1.13 -3.25
CA ASP A 5 -25.62 -2.18 -4.13
C ASP A 5 -25.08 -1.61 -5.46
N THR A 6 -25.73 -0.59 -6.03
CA THR A 6 -25.24 0.07 -7.25
C THR A 6 -23.89 0.76 -7.03
N ILE A 7 -23.72 1.42 -5.88
CA ILE A 7 -22.47 2.09 -5.51
C ILE A 7 -21.35 1.07 -5.36
N VAL A 8 -21.61 -0.01 -4.61
CA VAL A 8 -20.62 -1.08 -4.37
C VAL A 8 -20.21 -1.76 -5.68
N ARG A 9 -21.16 -2.03 -6.58
CA ARG A 9 -20.85 -2.61 -7.90
C ARG A 9 -20.01 -1.68 -8.76
N GLY A 10 -20.29 -0.38 -8.75
CA GLY A 10 -19.45 0.64 -9.42
C GLY A 10 -18.00 0.61 -8.93
N ARG A 11 -17.81 0.48 -7.61
CA ARG A 11 -16.49 0.34 -6.98
C ARG A 11 -15.80 -0.98 -7.32
N GLN A 12 -16.52 -2.10 -7.35
CA GLN A 12 -15.98 -3.39 -7.81
C GLN A 12 -15.52 -3.35 -9.28
N LEU A 13 -16.23 -2.61 -10.14
CA LEU A 13 -15.79 -2.39 -11.52
C LEU A 13 -14.50 -1.57 -11.56
N ALA A 14 -14.34 -0.57 -10.69
CA ALA A 14 -13.08 0.16 -10.56
C ALA A 14 -11.93 -0.76 -10.11
N MET A 15 -12.17 -1.63 -9.10
CA MET A 15 -11.21 -2.65 -8.70
C MET A 15 -10.83 -3.55 -9.88
N ARG A 16 -11.82 -4.04 -10.64
CA ARG A 16 -11.58 -4.91 -11.79
C ARG A 16 -10.71 -4.25 -12.86
N ARG A 17 -10.96 -2.97 -13.18
CA ARG A 17 -10.14 -2.19 -14.11
C ARG A 17 -8.69 -2.11 -13.62
N GLU A 18 -8.51 -1.91 -12.33
CA GLU A 18 -7.18 -1.79 -11.73
C GLU A 18 -6.42 -3.12 -11.70
N ILE A 19 -7.12 -4.22 -11.42
CA ILE A 19 -6.61 -5.60 -11.54
C ILE A 19 -6.10 -5.83 -12.97
N ASP A 20 -6.91 -5.51 -13.97
CA ASP A 20 -6.55 -5.69 -15.39
C ASP A 20 -5.40 -4.76 -15.81
N ARG A 21 -5.43 -3.49 -15.39
CA ARG A 21 -4.38 -2.48 -15.69
C ARG A 21 -3.01 -2.89 -15.14
N ARG A 22 -2.98 -3.50 -13.96
CA ARG A 22 -1.75 -4.00 -13.31
C ARG A 22 -1.33 -5.40 -13.78
N GLY A 23 -2.13 -6.05 -14.65
CA GLY A 23 -1.85 -7.42 -15.11
C GLY A 23 -1.97 -8.47 -13.99
N ILE A 24 -2.77 -8.21 -12.95
CA ILE A 24 -2.96 -9.13 -11.83
C ILE A 24 -3.85 -10.27 -12.30
N ALA A 25 -3.28 -11.47 -12.42
CA ALA A 25 -4.00 -12.62 -12.92
C ALA A 25 -4.99 -13.15 -11.86
N LEU A 26 -6.28 -13.22 -12.18
CA LEU A 26 -7.31 -13.75 -11.26
C LEU A 26 -7.04 -15.19 -10.79
N LYS A 27 -6.29 -15.99 -11.58
CA LYS A 27 -5.84 -17.32 -11.15
C LYS A 27 -4.91 -17.28 -9.93
N ALA A 28 -4.05 -16.26 -9.83
CA ALA A 28 -3.19 -16.04 -8.67
C ALA A 28 -4.03 -15.58 -7.49
N VAL A 29 -4.93 -14.63 -7.71
CA VAL A 29 -5.89 -14.17 -6.70
C VAL A 29 -6.70 -15.35 -6.12
N SER A 30 -7.14 -16.29 -6.96
CA SER A 30 -7.85 -17.50 -6.52
C SER A 30 -7.02 -18.40 -5.62
N TYR A 31 -5.76 -18.62 -6.01
CA TYR A 31 -4.82 -19.42 -5.24
C TYR A 31 -4.53 -18.78 -3.88
N ASP A 32 -4.17 -17.50 -3.85
CA ASP A 32 -3.76 -16.78 -2.64
C ASP A 32 -4.93 -16.56 -1.67
N SER A 33 -6.13 -16.25 -2.18
CA SER A 33 -7.32 -16.02 -1.34
C SER A 33 -8.08 -17.29 -0.97
N GLY A 34 -7.81 -18.41 -1.63
CA GLY A 34 -8.62 -19.63 -1.53
C GLY A 34 -10.07 -19.47 -2.01
N ILE A 35 -10.39 -18.39 -2.73
CA ILE A 35 -11.71 -18.19 -3.34
C ILE A 35 -11.73 -18.93 -4.69
N PRO A 36 -12.69 -19.83 -4.94
CA PRO A 36 -12.77 -20.54 -6.22
C PRO A 36 -12.88 -19.58 -7.41
N MET A 37 -12.20 -19.91 -8.52
CA MET A 37 -12.23 -19.12 -9.75
C MET A 37 -13.64 -18.73 -10.23
N PRO A 38 -14.64 -19.63 -10.28
CA PRO A 38 -16.01 -19.25 -10.67
C PRO A 38 -16.61 -18.17 -9.78
N THR A 39 -16.31 -18.22 -8.47
CA THR A 39 -16.76 -17.24 -7.49
C THR A 39 -16.06 -15.89 -7.70
N LEU A 40 -14.73 -15.87 -7.91
CA LEU A 40 -14.02 -14.63 -8.25
C LEU A 40 -14.52 -13.99 -9.54
N LEU A 41 -14.83 -14.79 -10.56
CA LEU A 41 -15.39 -14.29 -11.82
C LEU A 41 -16.80 -13.70 -11.65
N SER A 42 -17.52 -14.06 -10.58
CA SER A 42 -18.79 -13.40 -10.24
C SER A 42 -18.58 -12.03 -9.59
N TYR A 43 -17.51 -11.85 -8.80
CA TYR A 43 -17.17 -10.57 -8.15
C TYR A 43 -16.46 -9.60 -9.09
N PHE A 44 -15.61 -10.13 -9.97
CA PHE A 44 -14.78 -9.39 -10.91
C PHE A 44 -14.99 -9.92 -12.33
N PRO A 45 -16.19 -9.80 -12.90
CA PRO A 45 -16.46 -10.28 -14.23
C PRO A 45 -15.68 -9.47 -15.29
N GLY A 46 -15.42 -10.09 -16.43
CA GLY A 46 -14.93 -9.39 -17.62
C GLY A 46 -16.08 -8.85 -18.48
N GLY A 47 -15.82 -7.78 -19.24
CA GLY A 47 -16.78 -7.19 -20.17
C GLY A 47 -17.89 -6.38 -19.46
N GLU A 48 -19.10 -6.44 -20.02
CA GLU A 48 -20.26 -5.64 -19.57
C GLU A 48 -21.11 -6.32 -18.47
N ARG A 49 -20.65 -7.46 -17.95
CA ARG A 49 -21.39 -8.19 -16.92
C ARG A 49 -21.37 -7.44 -15.59
N GLU A 50 -22.53 -7.38 -14.94
CA GLU A 50 -22.65 -6.77 -13.64
C GLU A 50 -22.01 -7.66 -12.55
N PRO A 51 -21.09 -7.12 -11.73
CA PRO A 51 -20.45 -7.89 -10.67
C PRO A 51 -21.46 -8.21 -9.57
N SER A 52 -21.44 -9.43 -9.04
CA SER A 52 -22.13 -9.76 -7.78
C SER A 52 -21.49 -9.00 -6.63
N VAL A 53 -22.30 -8.53 -5.67
CA VAL A 53 -21.80 -7.82 -4.49
C VAL A 53 -20.79 -8.70 -3.75
N LEU A 54 -19.60 -8.17 -3.54
CA LEU A 54 -18.54 -8.85 -2.83
C LEU A 54 -18.88 -8.94 -1.34
N PRO A 55 -19.06 -10.13 -0.77
CA PRO A 55 -19.37 -10.27 0.65
C PRO A 55 -18.13 -9.94 1.49
N ALA A 56 -18.33 -9.42 2.70
CA ALA A 56 -17.24 -9.08 3.62
C ALA A 56 -16.29 -10.28 3.88
N THR A 57 -16.82 -11.50 3.90
CA THR A 57 -16.00 -12.73 4.05
C THR A 57 -15.04 -12.93 2.89
N ALA A 58 -15.41 -12.56 1.66
CA ALA A 58 -14.50 -12.58 0.51
C ALA A 58 -13.45 -11.48 0.62
N LEU A 59 -13.81 -10.28 1.11
CA LEU A 59 -12.83 -9.21 1.36
C LEU A 59 -11.76 -9.66 2.35
N PHE A 60 -12.16 -10.27 3.47
CA PHE A 60 -11.21 -10.78 4.46
C PHE A 60 -10.32 -11.89 3.91
N LYS A 61 -10.82 -12.76 3.04
CA LYS A 61 -9.99 -13.77 2.36
C LYS A 61 -8.96 -13.14 1.43
N LEU A 62 -9.34 -12.09 0.68
CA LEU A 62 -8.41 -11.36 -0.18
C LEU A 62 -7.31 -10.66 0.64
N LEU A 63 -7.67 -10.08 1.80
CA LEU A 63 -6.72 -9.44 2.72
C LEU A 63 -5.78 -10.45 3.39
N ALA A 64 -6.33 -11.51 4.01
CA ALA A 64 -5.54 -12.51 4.72
C ALA A 64 -4.59 -13.27 3.79
N GLY A 65 -5.01 -13.52 2.55
CA GLY A 65 -4.18 -14.15 1.52
C GLY A 65 -3.19 -13.20 0.85
N ASN A 66 -3.22 -11.89 1.15
CA ASN A 66 -2.50 -10.86 0.40
C ASN A 66 -2.71 -10.98 -1.13
N ALA A 67 -3.92 -11.39 -1.53
CA ALA A 67 -4.25 -11.80 -2.89
C ALA A 67 -4.42 -10.60 -3.84
N LEU A 68 -4.66 -9.42 -3.29
CA LEU A 68 -4.72 -8.15 -4.00
C LEU A 68 -4.00 -7.07 -3.19
N PRO A 69 -3.35 -6.09 -3.85
CA PRO A 69 -2.79 -4.93 -3.18
C PRO A 69 -3.85 -4.17 -2.36
N HIS A 70 -3.46 -3.68 -1.18
CA HIS A 70 -4.38 -2.98 -0.28
C HIS A 70 -5.01 -1.72 -0.90
N ASP A 71 -4.28 -1.02 -1.76
CA ASP A 71 -4.80 0.15 -2.47
C ASP A 71 -5.87 -0.22 -3.51
N VAL A 72 -5.76 -1.37 -4.16
CA VAL A 72 -6.82 -1.93 -5.01
C VAL A 72 -8.04 -2.32 -4.17
N LEU A 73 -7.82 -2.99 -3.04
CA LEU A 73 -8.89 -3.38 -2.13
C LEU A 73 -9.60 -2.16 -1.52
N SER A 74 -8.89 -1.06 -1.30
CA SER A 74 -9.43 0.19 -0.77
C SER A 74 -10.49 0.82 -1.68
N LEU A 75 -10.48 0.52 -2.98
CA LEU A 75 -11.47 1.06 -3.93
C LEU A 75 -12.90 0.63 -3.60
N ILE A 76 -13.11 -0.43 -2.82
CA ILE A 76 -14.44 -0.85 -2.36
C ILE A 76 -15.03 0.07 -1.29
N LEU A 77 -14.16 0.77 -0.56
CA LEU A 77 -14.52 1.60 0.59
C LEU A 77 -15.08 2.97 0.16
N PRO A 78 -15.77 3.69 1.06
CA PRO A 78 -16.10 5.09 0.89
C PRO A 78 -14.90 5.97 0.56
N ASP A 79 -15.18 7.08 -0.12
CA ASP A 79 -14.16 8.08 -0.43
C ASP A 79 -13.52 8.61 0.86
N GLY A 80 -12.19 8.65 0.90
CA GLY A 80 -11.43 9.05 2.08
C GLY A 80 -11.06 7.89 3.03
N GLU A 81 -11.57 6.68 2.79
CA GLU A 81 -11.18 5.49 3.53
C GLU A 81 -10.15 4.66 2.77
N GLN A 82 -9.20 4.07 3.49
CA GLN A 82 -8.17 3.21 2.91
C GLN A 82 -7.85 2.04 3.84
N ILE A 83 -7.52 0.92 3.23
CA ILE A 83 -6.93 -0.24 3.91
C ILE A 83 -5.42 -0.01 3.94
N VAL A 84 -4.87 0.10 5.14
CA VAL A 84 -3.43 0.21 5.37
C VAL A 84 -3.00 -0.90 6.33
N ARG A 85 -1.77 -1.38 6.17
CA ARG A 85 -1.18 -2.24 7.20
C ARG A 85 -0.79 -1.32 8.35
N ALA A 86 -1.37 -1.58 9.53
CA ALA A 86 -0.86 -0.97 10.74
C ALA A 86 0.52 -1.57 11.02
N PRO A 87 1.54 -0.75 11.33
CA PRO A 87 2.79 -1.27 11.83
C PRO A 87 2.54 -2.04 13.12
N GLU A 88 3.09 -3.25 13.21
CA GLU A 88 3.07 -4.05 14.44
C GLU A 88 4.41 -3.83 15.14
N ASP A 89 4.39 -3.69 16.48
CA ASP A 89 5.60 -3.65 17.32
C ASP A 89 6.64 -2.55 16.98
N ILE A 90 6.20 -1.35 16.56
CA ILE A 90 7.13 -0.21 16.46
C ILE A 90 7.72 0.11 17.84
N ASP A 91 9.03 -0.06 17.95
CA ASP A 91 9.80 0.52 19.05
C ASP A 91 9.93 2.03 18.83
N HIS A 92 9.04 2.78 19.49
CA HIS A 92 9.00 4.23 19.37
C HIS A 92 10.25 4.92 19.92
N ASP A 93 10.97 4.30 20.86
CA ASP A 93 12.20 4.86 21.42
C ASP A 93 13.35 4.71 20.42
N GLU A 94 13.47 3.55 19.76
CA GLU A 94 14.45 3.34 18.69
C GLU A 94 14.15 4.20 17.46
N LEU A 95 12.88 4.32 17.07
CA LEU A 95 12.45 5.18 15.96
C LEU A 95 12.84 6.65 16.24
N GLU A 96 12.56 7.14 17.44
CA GLU A 96 12.91 8.49 17.87
C GLU A 96 14.42 8.73 17.80
N ARG A 97 15.20 7.78 18.33
CA ARG A 97 16.66 7.87 18.37
C ARG A 97 17.26 7.95 16.97
N VAL A 98 16.80 7.09 16.06
CA VAL A 98 17.27 7.06 14.66
C VAL A 98 16.82 8.32 13.89
N ALA A 99 15.59 8.79 14.12
CA ALA A 99 15.10 10.02 13.49
C ALA A 99 15.93 11.25 13.91
N ARG A 100 16.26 11.38 15.21
CA ARG A 100 17.13 12.46 15.69
C ARG A 100 18.53 12.40 15.08
N ASP A 101 19.11 11.21 14.97
CA ASP A 101 20.43 11.02 14.35
C ASP A 101 20.44 11.43 12.87
N TYR A 102 19.41 11.05 12.11
CA TYR A 102 19.25 11.48 10.72
C TYR A 102 19.10 13.01 10.60
N LEU A 103 18.25 13.62 11.42
CA LEU A 103 18.03 15.07 11.39
C LEU A 103 19.29 15.85 11.78
N ALA A 104 20.05 15.37 12.76
CA ALA A 104 21.33 15.97 13.16
C ALA A 104 22.36 15.88 12.03
N ALA A 105 22.49 14.73 11.38
CA ALA A 105 23.39 14.54 10.25
C ALA A 105 23.02 15.45 9.06
N LYS A 106 21.72 15.54 8.73
CA LYS A 106 21.22 16.44 7.69
C LYS A 106 21.52 17.90 8.01
N GLY A 107 21.31 18.31 9.26
CA GLY A 107 21.64 19.65 9.71
C GLY A 107 23.13 19.97 9.59
N ALA A 108 24.00 19.01 9.91
CA ALA A 108 25.45 19.15 9.79
C ALA A 108 25.94 19.20 8.34
N ALA A 109 25.34 18.40 7.44
CA ALA A 109 25.71 18.37 6.02
C ALA A 109 25.46 19.71 5.30
N HIS A 110 24.46 20.48 5.74
CA HIS A 110 24.19 21.83 5.22
C HIS A 110 24.98 22.96 5.91
N HIS A 111 25.93 22.61 6.79
CA HIS A 111 26.73 23.61 7.48
C HIS A 111 27.78 24.22 6.53
N PRO A 112 28.00 25.54 6.50
CA PRO A 112 28.98 26.16 5.58
C PRO A 112 30.40 25.57 5.61
N ASP A 113 30.79 24.97 6.74
CA ASP A 113 32.10 24.31 6.93
C ASP A 113 32.09 22.81 6.61
N SER A 114 30.98 22.27 6.11
CA SER A 114 30.87 20.89 5.64
C SER A 114 31.57 20.72 4.27
N PRO A 115 31.89 19.50 3.84
CA PRO A 115 32.50 19.24 2.53
C PRO A 115 31.73 19.84 1.33
N GLY A 116 30.40 19.82 1.34
CA GLY A 116 29.56 20.48 0.33
C GLY A 116 29.22 21.95 0.64
N GLY A 117 29.58 22.41 1.84
CA GLY A 117 29.23 23.73 2.36
C GLY A 117 27.73 23.85 2.57
N ARG A 118 27.06 24.69 1.77
CA ARG A 118 25.58 24.80 1.85
C ARG A 118 24.86 23.70 1.07
N GLU A 119 25.53 23.16 0.07
CA GLU A 119 25.04 22.03 -0.72
C GLU A 119 25.49 20.72 -0.07
N ILE A 120 24.94 19.61 -0.52
CA ILE A 120 25.32 18.27 -0.07
C ILE A 120 26.35 17.72 -1.07
N SER A 121 27.49 17.25 -0.58
CA SER A 121 28.48 16.52 -1.38
C SER A 121 28.19 15.01 -1.43
N ASP A 122 28.80 14.30 -2.39
CA ASP A 122 28.58 12.86 -2.60
C ASP A 122 28.78 12.02 -1.32
N CYS A 123 29.81 12.33 -0.52
CA CYS A 123 30.08 11.60 0.71
C CYS A 123 29.08 11.89 1.84
N GLU A 124 28.45 13.06 1.82
CA GLU A 124 27.37 13.41 2.75
C GLU A 124 26.06 12.76 2.34
N ASP A 125 25.80 12.70 1.03
CA ASP A 125 24.63 12.03 0.46
C ASP A 125 24.65 10.52 0.81
N ASP A 126 25.78 9.84 0.57
CA ASP A 126 25.99 8.44 0.97
C ASP A 126 25.70 8.20 2.46
N ALA A 127 26.14 9.13 3.32
CA ALA A 127 25.93 9.04 4.77
C ALA A 127 24.47 9.28 5.16
N LEU A 128 23.78 10.19 4.47
CA LEU A 128 22.36 10.47 4.67
C LEU A 128 21.50 9.31 4.19
N ASP A 129 21.82 8.73 3.03
CA ASP A 129 21.13 7.56 2.48
C ASP A 129 21.24 6.36 3.42
N ALA A 130 22.42 6.10 3.99
CA ALA A 130 22.60 5.04 4.98
C ALA A 130 21.71 5.25 6.23
N LYS A 131 21.60 6.50 6.71
CA LYS A 131 20.74 6.85 7.85
C LYS A 131 19.25 6.80 7.50
N ALA A 132 18.87 7.24 6.30
CA ALA A 132 17.49 7.17 5.81
C ALA A 132 17.04 5.72 5.64
N ALA A 133 17.89 4.84 5.12
CA ALA A 133 17.64 3.40 5.04
C ALA A 133 17.42 2.80 6.43
N ARG A 134 18.20 3.21 7.44
CA ARG A 134 17.99 2.77 8.82
C ARG A 134 16.67 3.28 9.40
N LEU A 135 16.28 4.53 9.12
CA LEU A 135 15.00 5.08 9.54
C LEU A 135 13.82 4.30 8.96
N LEU A 136 13.89 3.96 7.67
CA LEU A 136 12.89 3.11 7.02
C LEU A 136 12.79 1.73 7.67
N ALA A 137 13.92 1.13 8.03
CA ALA A 137 13.97 -0.20 8.63
C ALA A 137 13.37 -0.27 10.05
N VAL A 138 13.37 0.83 10.81
CA VAL A 138 12.80 0.87 12.18
C VAL A 138 11.36 1.39 12.22
N ALA A 139 10.86 1.90 11.09
CA ALA A 139 9.50 2.42 10.95
C ALA A 139 8.53 1.43 10.28
N ALA A 140 9.04 0.31 9.75
CA ALA A 140 8.31 -0.71 8.99
C ALA A 140 8.12 -1.99 9.81
#